data_AF-A0A3N1K506-F1
#
_entry.id   AF-A0A3N1K506-F1
#
_cell.length_a   1.000
_cell.length_b   1.000
_cell.length_c   1.000
_cell.angle_alpha   90.00
_cell.angle_beta   90.00
_cell.angle_gamma   90.00
#
_symmetry.space_group_name_H-M   'P 1'
#
loop_
_entity.id
_entity.type
_entity.pdbx_description
1 polymer ?
#
loop_
_entity_poly.entity_id
_entity_poly.type
_entity_poly.pdbx_seq_one_letter_code
_entity_poly.pdbx_strand_id
1 'polypeptide(L)'
;MPRRPLEPAPGTSETALRRSSLVQLVIQGVLGVMVFSPLLLGGDDDLDVVRLWLLAIWATAFVALIVQFRALGSWRSDPVRDDETILWGTSAVLVRPTGGLGHGGRFSLSNHRLRYTPGPVARLRGATAQEWSAESLTGARVTPSTGRSWTSGRWAVIDREGGDAVTLVSTEPRAVADEIDQVVRERLRH
;
A
#
# COMPACT_ATOMS: atom_id res chain seq x y z
N MET A 1 -26.66 20.15 1.19
CA MET A 1 -25.30 19.62 1.45
C MET A 1 -25.38 18.11 1.28
N PRO A 2 -24.72 17.49 0.29
CA PRO A 2 -24.74 16.04 0.19
C PRO A 2 -23.95 15.47 1.37
N ARG A 3 -24.56 14.55 2.12
CA ARG A 3 -23.91 13.84 3.21
C ARG A 3 -22.74 13.07 2.62
N ARG A 4 -21.52 13.37 3.06
CA ARG A 4 -20.36 12.50 2.84
C ARG A 4 -20.78 11.06 3.19
N PRO A 5 -20.52 10.06 2.33
CA PRO A 5 -20.63 8.66 2.74
C PRO A 5 -19.81 8.49 4.01
N LEU A 6 -20.38 7.80 5.01
CA LEU A 6 -19.69 7.47 6.26
C LEU A 6 -18.34 6.88 5.91
N GLU A 7 -17.28 7.57 6.34
CA GLU A 7 -15.92 7.15 6.08
C GLU A 7 -15.74 5.74 6.67
N PRO A 8 -15.39 4.72 5.87
CA PRO A 8 -15.26 3.37 6.38
C PRO A 8 -14.20 3.36 7.49
N ALA A 9 -14.57 2.77 8.63
CA ALA A 9 -13.69 2.64 9.78
C ALA A 9 -12.36 1.98 9.34
N PRO A 10 -11.23 2.35 9.95
CA PRO A 10 -9.95 1.73 9.61
C PRO A 10 -10.01 0.22 9.79
N GLY A 11 -9.69 -0.52 8.73
CA GLY A 11 -9.61 -1.98 8.75
C GLY A 11 -8.46 -2.47 9.62
N THR A 12 -8.49 -3.77 9.94
CA THR A 12 -7.40 -4.47 10.62
C THR A 12 -6.10 -4.42 9.81
N SER A 13 -6.17 -4.57 8.49
CA SER A 13 -5.03 -4.50 7.57
C SER A 13 -4.39 -3.12 7.57
N GLU A 14 -5.20 -2.06 7.53
CA GLU A 14 -4.70 -0.68 7.60
C GLU A 14 -4.06 -0.37 8.96
N THR A 15 -4.68 -0.81 10.05
CA THR A 15 -4.17 -0.58 11.40
C THR A 15 -2.81 -1.25 11.61
N ALA A 16 -2.68 -2.49 11.13
CA ALA A 16 -1.41 -3.22 11.15
C ALA A 16 -0.33 -2.53 10.29
N LEU A 17 -0.68 -2.08 9.07
CA LEU A 17 0.23 -1.31 8.21
C LEU A 17 0.67 -0.01 8.87
N ARG A 18 -0.25 0.77 9.44
CA ARG A 18 0.06 2.02 10.16
C ARG A 18 0.98 1.77 11.34
N ARG A 19 0.71 0.73 12.15
CA ARG A 19 1.55 0.38 13.29
C ARG A 19 2.96 0.00 12.85
N SER A 20 3.08 -0.85 11.84
CA SER A 20 4.37 -1.28 11.28
C SER A 20 5.18 -0.09 10.73
N SER A 21 4.55 0.75 9.90
CA SER A 21 5.19 1.94 9.34
C SER A 21 5.56 2.98 10.42
N LEU A 22 4.75 3.12 11.47
CA LEU A 22 5.08 4.00 12.61
C LEU A 22 6.32 3.49 13.35
N VAL A 23 6.39 2.19 13.65
CA VAL A 23 7.58 1.59 14.29
C VAL A 23 8.81 1.79 13.43
N GLN A 24 8.71 1.59 12.12
CA GLN A 24 9.82 1.83 11.19
C GLN A 24 10.26 3.29 11.18
N LEU A 25 9.32 4.25 11.18
CA LEU A 25 9.64 5.69 11.27
C LEU A 25 10.37 6.03 12.57
N VAL A 26 9.92 5.48 13.71
CA VAL A 26 10.57 5.70 15.02
C VAL A 26 11.99 5.13 15.01
N ILE A 27 12.17 3.88 14.57
CA ILE A 27 13.49 3.24 14.50
C ILE A 27 14.42 4.05 13.59
N GLN A 28 13.97 4.41 12.40
CA GLN A 28 14.78 5.17 11.45
C GLN A 28 15.12 6.57 11.99
N GLY A 29 14.18 7.25 12.64
CA GLY A 29 14.41 8.53 13.28
C GLY A 29 15.45 8.46 14.40
N VAL A 30 15.35 7.46 15.28
CA VAL A 30 16.32 7.24 16.36
C VAL A 30 17.71 6.91 15.80
N LEU A 31 17.79 6.00 14.82
CA LEU A 31 19.05 5.66 14.16
C LEU A 31 19.68 6.87 13.47
N GLY A 32 18.88 7.69 12.79
CA GLY A 32 19.33 8.95 12.20
C GLY A 32 19.94 9.88 13.24
N VAL A 33 19.25 10.10 14.35
CA VAL A 33 19.78 10.92 15.45
C VAL A 33 21.08 10.31 16.01
N MET A 34 21.14 9.01 16.28
CA MET A 34 22.34 8.36 16.82
C MET A 34 23.54 8.40 15.88
N VAL A 35 23.33 8.25 14.57
CA VAL A 35 24.42 8.23 13.58
C VAL A 35 24.88 9.65 13.24
N PHE A 36 23.95 10.60 13.10
CA PHE A 36 24.28 11.96 12.64
C PHE A 36 24.55 12.95 13.77
N SER A 37 24.08 12.72 15.00
CA SER A 37 24.40 13.62 16.13
C SER A 37 25.91 13.69 16.45
N PRO A 38 26.69 12.59 16.44
CA PRO A 38 28.14 12.68 16.62
C PRO A 38 28.84 13.33 15.42
N LEU A 39 28.31 13.12 14.21
CA LEU A 39 28.85 13.71 12.97
C LEU A 39 28.66 15.22 12.90
N LEU A 40 27.60 15.75 13.52
CA LEU A 40 27.35 17.20 13.63
C LEU A 40 28.13 17.86 14.77
N LEU A 41 28.60 17.08 15.75
CA LEU A 41 29.31 17.56 16.93
C LEU A 41 30.84 17.34 16.88
N GLY A 42 31.33 16.48 15.99
CA GLY A 42 32.75 16.19 15.80
C GLY A 42 33.37 16.98 14.64
N GLY A 43 34.19 17.99 14.94
CA GLY A 43 34.86 18.85 13.96
C GLY A 43 36.15 18.24 13.41
N ASP A 44 36.05 17.60 12.24
CA ASP A 44 37.21 17.19 11.45
C ASP A 44 36.85 17.52 9.99
N ASP A 45 37.44 18.59 9.46
CA ASP A 45 36.97 19.30 8.25
C ASP A 45 37.08 18.47 6.96
N ASP A 46 37.97 17.46 6.93
CA ASP A 46 38.25 16.66 5.72
C ASP A 46 37.10 15.69 5.32
N LEU A 47 36.11 15.47 6.19
CA LEU A 47 34.99 14.54 5.93
C LEU A 47 33.63 15.23 5.73
N ASP A 48 33.57 16.55 5.76
CA ASP A 48 32.30 17.29 5.77
C ASP A 48 31.45 17.06 4.51
N VAL A 49 32.08 16.98 3.34
CA VAL A 49 31.37 16.71 2.08
C VAL A 49 30.72 15.32 2.11
N VAL A 50 31.42 14.30 2.60
CA VAL A 50 30.88 12.93 2.70
C VAL A 50 29.74 12.86 3.71
N ARG A 51 29.88 13.55 4.85
CA ARG A 51 28.84 13.65 5.89
C ARG A 51 27.58 14.32 5.34
N LEU A 52 27.73 15.41 4.60
CA LEU A 52 26.62 16.12 3.97
C LEU A 52 25.87 15.22 2.98
N TRP A 53 26.59 14.46 2.15
CA TRP A 53 25.98 13.50 1.23
C TRP A 53 25.21 12.38 1.95
N LEU A 54 25.80 11.79 3.00
CA LEU A 54 25.12 10.76 3.80
C LEU A 54 23.86 11.30 4.47
N LEU A 55 23.92 12.52 5.03
CA LEU A 55 22.76 13.19 5.62
C LEU A 55 21.68 13.45 4.58
N ALA A 56 22.04 13.92 3.40
CA ALA A 56 21.10 14.17 2.31
C ALA A 56 20.41 12.88 1.83
N ILE A 57 21.17 11.79 1.65
CA ILE A 57 20.62 10.48 1.27
C ILE A 57 19.68 9.96 2.35
N TRP A 58 20.09 10.02 3.62
CA TRP A 58 19.26 9.57 4.73
C TRP A 58 17.99 10.40 4.87
N ALA A 59 18.10 11.73 4.82
CA ALA A 59 16.95 12.64 4.90
C ALA A 59 15.96 12.37 3.75
N THR A 60 16.46 12.13 2.54
CA THR A 60 15.62 11.76 1.39
C THR A 60 14.89 10.44 1.62
N ALA A 61 15.57 9.41 2.13
CA ALA A 61 14.96 8.13 2.46
C ALA A 61 13.92 8.27 3.59
N PHE A 62 14.20 9.09 4.61
CA PHE A 62 13.29 9.35 5.72
C PHE A 62 12.03 10.10 5.28
N VAL A 63 12.18 11.12 4.42
CA VAL A 63 11.05 11.82 3.79
C VAL A 63 10.20 10.84 2.97
N ALA A 64 10.81 9.93 2.22
CA ALA A 64 10.08 8.91 1.47
C ALA A 64 9.23 8.01 2.39
N LEU A 65 9.75 7.61 3.56
CA LEU A 65 8.99 6.85 4.57
C LEU A 65 7.82 7.67 5.14
N ILE A 66 8.00 8.96 5.40
CA ILE A 66 6.92 9.85 5.86
C ILE A 66 5.81 9.95 4.80
N VAL A 67 6.19 10.13 3.53
CA VAL A 67 5.25 10.16 2.41
C VAL A 67 4.50 8.84 2.31
N GLN A 68 5.19 7.70 2.44
CA GLN A 68 4.57 6.38 2.43
C GLN A 68 3.58 6.20 3.59
N PHE A 69 3.95 6.63 4.80
CA PHE A 69 3.06 6.60 5.96
C PHE A 69 1.82 7.46 5.75
N ARG A 70 1.97 8.67 5.19
CA ARG A 70 0.84 9.55 4.84
C ARG A 70 -0.02 9.00 3.70
N ALA A 71 0.54 8.17 2.83
CA ALA A 71 -0.21 7.51 1.77
C ALA A 71 -1.14 6.40 2.32
N LEU A 72 -0.90 5.90 3.55
CA LEU A 72 -1.81 4.97 4.20
C LEU A 72 -3.16 5.65 4.48
N GLY A 73 -4.23 5.06 3.96
CA GLY A 73 -5.57 5.65 4.03
C GLY A 73 -5.86 6.70 2.96
N SER A 74 -4.90 7.06 2.10
CA SER A 74 -5.14 7.99 0.98
C SER A 74 -6.16 7.48 -0.03
N TRP A 75 -6.46 6.17 -0.03
CA TRP A 75 -7.54 5.60 -0.84
C TRP A 75 -8.93 6.17 -0.47
N ARG A 76 -9.10 6.73 0.73
CA ARG A 76 -10.34 7.42 1.14
C ARG A 76 -10.63 8.70 0.35
N SER A 77 -9.59 9.31 -0.21
CA SER A 77 -9.72 10.49 -1.07
C SER A 77 -9.77 10.14 -2.56
N ASP A 78 -9.94 8.86 -2.91
CA ASP A 78 -10.17 8.49 -4.31
C ASP A 78 -11.45 9.16 -4.84
N PRO A 79 -11.42 9.71 -6.06
CA PRO A 79 -12.59 10.32 -6.65
C PRO A 79 -13.65 9.23 -6.91
N VAL A 80 -14.80 9.38 -6.28
CA VAL A 80 -15.96 8.48 -6.44
C VAL A 80 -17.11 9.23 -7.10
N ARG A 81 -17.97 8.48 -7.80
CA ARG A 81 -19.24 9.03 -8.32
C ARG A 81 -20.22 9.29 -7.18
N ASP A 82 -21.25 10.10 -7.43
CA ASP A 82 -22.25 10.46 -6.42
C ASP A 82 -23.03 9.25 -5.88
N ASP A 83 -23.14 8.17 -6.65
CA ASP A 83 -23.77 6.89 -6.31
C ASP A 83 -22.77 5.83 -5.81
N GLU A 84 -21.49 6.19 -5.70
CA GLU A 84 -20.41 5.27 -5.36
C GLU A 84 -19.95 5.47 -3.92
N THR A 85 -19.96 4.38 -3.15
CA THR A 85 -19.49 4.36 -1.76
C THR A 85 -18.29 3.45 -1.63
N ILE A 86 -17.20 3.96 -1.05
CA ILE A 86 -16.00 3.16 -0.76
C ILE A 86 -16.31 2.26 0.44
N LEU A 87 -16.14 0.95 0.25
CA LEU A 87 -16.39 -0.08 1.24
C LEU A 87 -15.09 -0.53 1.92
N TRP A 88 -13.99 -0.51 1.17
CA TRP A 88 -12.70 -0.98 1.65
C TRP A 88 -11.54 -0.33 0.88
N GLY A 89 -10.36 -0.32 1.46
CA GLY A 89 -9.14 0.01 0.73
C GLY A 89 -7.87 -0.30 1.51
N THR A 90 -6.76 -0.41 0.78
CA THR A 90 -5.45 -0.70 1.36
C THR A 90 -4.32 -0.16 0.47
N SER A 91 -3.09 -0.22 0.99
CA SER A 91 -1.88 0.00 0.19
C SER A 91 -1.17 -1.33 0.00
N ALA A 92 -0.95 -1.71 -1.25
CA ALA A 92 -0.37 -3.00 -1.62
C ALA A 92 0.36 -2.90 -2.95
N VAL A 93 1.08 -3.97 -3.31
CA VAL A 93 1.76 -4.11 -4.59
C VAL A 93 0.91 -4.99 -5.51
N LEU A 94 0.54 -4.47 -6.67
CA LEU A 94 -0.10 -5.22 -7.73
C LEU A 94 0.93 -6.13 -8.42
N VAL A 95 0.70 -7.44 -8.40
CA VAL A 95 1.52 -8.41 -9.14
C VAL A 95 1.01 -8.50 -10.57
N ARG A 96 1.93 -8.45 -11.54
CA ARG A 96 1.57 -8.62 -12.96
C ARG A 96 1.35 -10.11 -13.27
N PRO A 97 0.37 -10.45 -14.13
CA PRO A 97 0.15 -11.83 -14.56
C PRO A 97 1.40 -12.50 -15.15
N THR A 98 2.29 -11.71 -15.76
CA THR A 98 3.52 -12.17 -16.40
C THR A 98 4.69 -12.44 -15.44
N GLY A 99 4.48 -12.41 -14.11
CA GLY A 99 5.49 -12.81 -13.12
C GLY A 99 6.64 -11.82 -12.87
N GLY A 100 6.45 -10.53 -13.17
CA GLY A 100 7.46 -9.47 -13.01
C GLY A 100 7.36 -8.66 -11.69
N LEU A 101 8.28 -7.71 -11.51
CA LEU A 101 8.26 -6.74 -10.39
C LEU A 101 6.91 -6.05 -10.31
N GLY A 102 6.20 -6.23 -9.19
CA GLY A 102 4.92 -5.61 -8.98
C GLY A 102 5.00 -4.08 -8.87
N HIS A 103 3.85 -3.44 -9.00
CA HIS A 103 3.71 -1.99 -8.88
C HIS A 103 2.98 -1.64 -7.58
N GLY A 104 3.68 -0.92 -6.70
CA GLY A 104 3.10 -0.40 -5.46
C GLY A 104 2.08 0.69 -5.74
N GLY A 105 0.96 0.64 -5.02
CA GLY A 105 -0.08 1.64 -5.12
C GLY A 105 -1.12 1.48 -4.02
N ARG A 106 -2.27 2.09 -4.26
CA ARG A 106 -3.44 1.99 -3.40
C ARG A 106 -4.54 1.23 -4.13
N PHE A 107 -5.30 0.47 -3.35
CA PHE A 107 -6.49 -0.23 -3.78
C PHE A 107 -7.69 0.33 -3.03
N SER A 108 -8.78 0.57 -3.74
CA SER A 108 -10.07 0.96 -3.17
C SER A 108 -11.16 0.09 -3.80
N LEU A 109 -12.00 -0.50 -2.96
CA LEU A 109 -13.19 -1.25 -3.38
C LEU A 109 -14.42 -0.43 -3.02
N SER A 110 -15.23 -0.15 -4.03
CA SER A 110 -16.54 0.47 -3.88
C SER A 110 -17.66 -0.53 -4.15
N ASN A 111 -18.89 -0.09 -3.94
CA ASN A 111 -20.10 -0.78 -4.41
C ASN A 111 -20.15 -0.97 -5.94
N HIS A 112 -19.25 -0.39 -6.73
CA HIS A 112 -19.27 -0.55 -8.20
C HIS A 112 -18.01 -1.17 -8.78
N ARG A 113 -16.84 -0.90 -8.17
CA ARG A 113 -15.55 -1.30 -8.75
C ARG A 113 -14.47 -1.48 -7.70
N LEU A 114 -13.52 -2.35 -8.02
CA LEU A 114 -12.19 -2.34 -7.43
C LEU A 114 -11.29 -1.46 -8.29
N ARG A 115 -10.58 -0.51 -7.69
CA ARG A 115 -9.63 0.37 -8.35
C ARG A 115 -8.23 0.16 -7.79
N TYR A 116 -7.26 0.10 -8.69
CA TYR A 116 -5.84 0.25 -8.40
C TYR A 116 -5.36 1.61 -8.90
N THR A 117 -4.75 2.39 -7.99
CA THR A 117 -4.08 3.65 -8.36
C THR A 117 -2.57 3.52 -8.08
N PRO A 118 -1.71 3.63 -9.10
CA PRO A 118 -0.26 3.50 -8.93
C PRO A 118 0.30 4.67 -8.11
N GLY A 119 1.26 4.36 -7.22
CA GLY A 119 2.06 5.36 -6.53
C GLY A 119 3.02 6.09 -7.49
N PRO A 120 3.65 7.19 -7.05
CA PRO A 120 4.53 8.00 -7.92
C PRO A 120 5.65 7.19 -8.59
N VAL A 121 6.35 6.36 -7.82
CA VAL A 121 7.42 5.49 -8.35
C VAL A 121 6.90 4.45 -9.33
N ALA A 122 5.68 3.93 -9.11
CA ALA A 122 5.06 3.00 -10.05
C ALA A 122 4.70 3.70 -11.37
N ARG A 123 4.19 4.93 -11.34
CA ARG A 123 3.89 5.73 -12.53
C ARG A 123 5.14 6.03 -13.35
N LEU A 124 6.25 6.37 -12.69
CA LEU A 124 7.55 6.56 -13.36
C LEU A 124 8.04 5.29 -14.08
N ARG A 125 7.66 4.11 -13.56
CA ARG A 125 7.90 2.80 -14.20
C ARG A 125 6.83 2.40 -15.24
N GLY A 126 5.96 3.33 -15.64
CA GLY A 126 4.93 3.11 -16.65
C GLY A 126 3.65 2.43 -16.15
N ALA A 127 3.44 2.28 -14.84
CA ALA A 127 2.20 1.71 -14.32
C ALA A 127 1.03 2.68 -14.48
N THR A 128 -0.10 2.16 -14.95
CA THR A 128 -1.36 2.88 -15.11
C THR A 128 -2.38 2.48 -14.05
N ALA A 129 -3.38 3.35 -13.84
CA ALA A 129 -4.54 2.99 -13.02
C ALA A 129 -5.33 1.87 -13.70
N GLN A 130 -5.89 0.97 -12.90
CA GLN A 130 -6.71 -0.14 -13.37
C GLN A 130 -8.00 -0.21 -12.58
N GLU A 131 -9.08 -0.62 -13.22
CA GLU A 131 -10.39 -0.77 -12.60
C GLU A 131 -11.00 -2.11 -13.01
N TRP A 132 -11.66 -2.76 -12.07
CA TRP A 132 -12.37 -4.01 -12.26
C TRP A 132 -13.79 -3.86 -11.72
N SER A 133 -14.79 -4.33 -12.46
CA SER A 133 -16.18 -4.32 -11.98
C SER A 133 -16.26 -5.11 -10.68
N ALA A 134 -16.92 -4.54 -9.68
CA ALA A 134 -17.11 -5.22 -8.41
C ALA A 134 -18.08 -6.40 -8.51
N GLU A 135 -18.95 -6.42 -9.53
CA GLU A 135 -19.80 -7.58 -9.85
C GLU A 135 -18.97 -8.77 -10.35
N SER A 136 -17.79 -8.51 -10.94
CA SER A 136 -16.91 -9.59 -11.38
C SER A 136 -16.14 -10.24 -10.22
N LEU A 137 -16.21 -9.70 -9.00
CA LEU A 137 -15.43 -10.21 -7.87
C LEU A 137 -16.21 -11.32 -7.15
N THR A 138 -15.61 -12.51 -7.05
CA THR A 138 -16.29 -13.68 -6.47
C THR A 138 -15.84 -13.99 -5.05
N GLY A 139 -14.69 -13.48 -4.63
CA GLY A 139 -14.16 -13.64 -3.28
C GLY A 139 -12.69 -13.27 -3.20
N ALA A 140 -12.08 -13.56 -2.06
CA ALA A 140 -10.64 -13.44 -1.90
C ALA A 140 -10.06 -14.61 -1.11
N ARG A 141 -8.84 -15.02 -1.48
CA ARG A 141 -8.11 -16.10 -0.81
C ARG A 141 -6.65 -15.74 -0.61
N VAL A 142 -6.02 -16.44 0.32
CA VAL A 142 -4.58 -16.37 0.50
C VAL A 142 -3.91 -17.52 -0.22
N THR A 143 -3.01 -17.23 -1.15
CA THR A 143 -2.26 -18.25 -1.89
C THR A 143 -0.77 -18.18 -1.51
N PRO A 144 -0.10 -19.32 -1.25
CA PRO A 144 1.35 -19.32 -1.07
C PRO A 144 2.05 -18.89 -2.37
N SER A 145 3.09 -18.07 -2.27
CA SER A 145 3.87 -17.63 -3.42
C SER A 145 4.56 -18.83 -4.09
N THR A 146 4.24 -19.12 -5.35
CA THR A 146 4.84 -20.23 -6.11
C THR A 146 6.14 -19.85 -6.84
N GLY A 147 6.63 -18.61 -6.68
CA GLY A 147 7.81 -18.09 -7.37
C GLY A 147 9.12 -18.13 -6.56
N ARG A 148 10.24 -18.37 -7.26
CA ARG A 148 11.62 -18.47 -6.72
C ARG A 148 12.26 -17.14 -6.29
N SER A 149 11.52 -16.02 -6.21
CA SER A 149 12.08 -14.67 -5.97
C SER A 149 11.28 -13.84 -4.95
N TRP A 150 12.04 -13.07 -4.15
CA TRP A 150 11.86 -12.07 -3.07
C TRP A 150 10.52 -11.81 -2.35
N THR A 151 9.40 -12.38 -2.79
CA THR A 151 8.10 -12.36 -2.09
C THR A 151 7.78 -13.76 -1.55
N SER A 152 8.77 -14.44 -0.95
CA SER A 152 8.57 -15.72 -0.24
C SER A 152 7.58 -15.49 0.89
N GLY A 153 6.30 -15.70 0.61
CA GLY A 153 5.23 -15.19 1.44
C GLY A 153 3.87 -15.63 0.97
N ARG A 154 2.86 -15.10 1.63
CA ARG A 154 1.46 -15.34 1.31
C ARG A 154 0.94 -14.14 0.53
N TRP A 155 0.25 -14.36 -0.57
CA TRP A 155 -0.34 -13.30 -1.40
C TRP A 155 -1.84 -13.29 -1.19
N ALA A 156 -2.45 -12.12 -1.17
CA ALA A 156 -3.89 -11.99 -1.26
C ALA A 156 -4.28 -12.04 -2.73
N VAL A 157 -5.18 -12.95 -3.10
CA VAL A 157 -5.66 -13.14 -4.46
C VAL A 157 -7.16 -12.86 -4.45
N ILE A 158 -7.59 -11.87 -5.22
CA ILE A 158 -9.00 -11.54 -5.41
C ILE A 158 -9.46 -12.28 -6.66
N ASP A 159 -10.42 -13.17 -6.46
CA ASP A 159 -10.96 -13.99 -7.52
C ASP A 159 -11.98 -13.23 -8.35
N ARG A 160 -11.98 -13.54 -9.65
CA ARG A 160 -12.82 -12.86 -10.62
C ARG A 160 -13.50 -13.85 -11.55
N GLU A 161 -14.77 -13.58 -11.85
CA GLU A 161 -15.49 -14.28 -12.90
C GLU A 161 -15.07 -13.75 -14.27
N GLY A 162 -14.79 -14.65 -15.21
CA GLY A 162 -14.51 -14.30 -16.60
C GLY A 162 -13.17 -13.60 -16.88
N GLY A 163 -12.18 -13.68 -15.98
CA GLY A 163 -10.86 -13.10 -16.25
C GLY A 163 -9.79 -13.45 -15.22
N ASP A 164 -8.61 -12.82 -15.38
CA ASP A 164 -7.47 -13.03 -14.48
C ASP A 164 -7.75 -12.49 -13.07
N ALA A 165 -7.33 -13.27 -12.07
CA ALA A 165 -7.39 -12.89 -10.66
C ALA A 165 -6.44 -11.72 -10.36
N VAL A 166 -6.86 -10.83 -9.45
CA VAL A 166 -6.03 -9.70 -9.01
C VAL A 166 -5.17 -10.15 -7.85
N THR A 167 -3.86 -10.19 -8.04
CA THR A 167 -2.92 -10.63 -7.02
C THR A 167 -2.25 -9.43 -6.35
N LEU A 168 -2.36 -9.38 -5.02
CA LEU A 168 -1.83 -8.31 -4.18
C LEU A 168 -0.78 -8.87 -3.23
N VAL A 169 0.35 -8.18 -3.17
CA VAL A 169 1.38 -8.39 -2.15
C VAL A 169 1.23 -7.29 -1.10
N SER A 170 0.92 -7.71 0.12
CA SER A 170 0.84 -6.89 1.31
C SER A 170 1.68 -7.55 2.40
N THR A 171 2.14 -6.77 3.39
CA THR A 171 2.75 -7.32 4.60
C THR A 171 1.73 -8.10 5.44
N GLU A 172 0.43 -7.82 5.25
CA GLU A 172 -0.69 -8.43 5.97
C GLU A 172 -1.66 -9.11 4.99
N PRO A 173 -1.24 -10.16 4.28
CA PRO A 173 -2.04 -10.77 3.20
C PRO A 173 -3.30 -11.47 3.69
N ARG A 174 -3.30 -11.98 4.93
CA ARG A 174 -4.50 -12.58 5.54
C ARG A 174 -5.56 -11.53 5.84
N ALA A 175 -5.19 -10.46 6.55
CA ALA A 175 -6.12 -9.39 6.87
C ALA A 175 -6.73 -8.76 5.60
N VAL A 176 -5.92 -8.55 4.55
CA VAL A 176 -6.42 -8.07 3.26
C VAL A 176 -7.43 -9.05 2.64
N ALA A 177 -7.11 -10.34 2.58
CA ALA A 177 -8.00 -11.33 2.00
C ALA A 177 -9.31 -11.47 2.80
N ASP A 178 -9.22 -11.55 4.13
CA ASP A 178 -10.37 -11.72 5.02
C ASP A 178 -11.32 -10.51 4.94
N GLU A 179 -10.78 -9.29 4.91
CA GLU A 179 -11.58 -8.06 4.77
C GLU A 179 -12.28 -7.98 3.42
N ILE A 180 -11.58 -8.29 2.32
CA ILE A 180 -12.20 -8.28 0.98
C ILE A 180 -13.26 -9.36 0.87
N ASP A 181 -12.97 -10.57 1.35
CA ASP A 181 -13.91 -11.69 1.30
C ASP A 181 -15.16 -11.43 2.15
N GLN A 182 -15.01 -10.73 3.29
CA GLN A 182 -16.14 -10.24 4.06
C GLN A 182 -16.98 -9.23 3.25
N VAL A 183 -16.35 -8.21 2.66
CA VAL A 183 -17.06 -7.17 1.89
C VAL A 183 -17.78 -7.75 0.66
N VAL A 184 -17.14 -8.67 -0.06
CA VAL A 184 -17.74 -9.33 -1.22
C VAL A 184 -18.94 -10.19 -0.79
N ARG A 185 -18.83 -10.95 0.31
CA ARG A 185 -19.95 -11.75 0.82
C ARG A 185 -21.11 -10.93 1.35
N GLU A 186 -20.84 -9.82 2.04
CA GLU A 186 -21.88 -8.91 2.52
C GLU A 186 -22.62 -8.25 1.36
N ARG A 187 -21.91 -7.90 0.28
CA ARG A 187 -22.53 -7.38 -0.94
C ARG A 187 -23.46 -8.41 -1.61
N LEU A 188 -23.06 -9.66 -1.74
CA LEU A 188 -23.86 -10.71 -2.40
C LEU A 188 -25.15 -11.07 -1.65
N ARG A 189 -25.34 -10.58 -0.42
CA ARG A 189 -26.57 -10.78 0.37
C ARG A 189 -27.65 -9.74 0.11
N HIS A 190 -27.34 -8.69 -0.64
CA HIS A 190 -28.24 -7.58 -0.99
C HIS A 190 -28.50 -7.53 -2.50
#